data_AF-A0A920L8I8-F1
#
_entry.id   AF-A0A920L8I8-F1
#
_cell.length_a   1.000
_cell.length_b   1.000
_cell.length_c   1.000
_cell.angle_alpha   90.00
_cell.angle_beta   90.00
_cell.angle_gamma   90.00
#
_symmetry.space_group_name_H-M   'P 1'
#
loop_
_entity.id
_entity.type
_entity.pdbx_description
1 polymer ?
#
loop_
_entity_poly.entity_id
_entity_poly.type
_entity_poly.pdbx_seq_one_letter_code
_entity_poly.pdbx_strand_id
1 'polypeptide(L)'
;MHSAHAAEIGVMAAMVAAKGVTGALDVLEGPVGMGMAMSGSADWTKATAGLSETYNIEAITFKNHGCCGHTFAAIDGLLALMTSAQITAHEVAKIDIATYGPAVSVTDRPDP
;
A
#
# COMPACT_ATOMS: atom_id res chain seq x y z
N MET A 1 9.56 -3.00 10.22
CA MET A 1 8.99 -2.90 11.59
C MET A 1 7.46 -2.95 11.56
N HIS A 2 6.77 -2.05 10.84
CA HIS A 2 5.30 -1.95 10.88
C HIS A 2 4.55 -3.27 10.59
N SER A 3 4.85 -3.94 9.48
CA SER A 3 4.16 -5.18 9.09
C SER A 3 4.40 -6.33 10.08
N ALA A 4 5.64 -6.48 10.54
CA ALA A 4 6.00 -7.51 11.51
C ALA A 4 5.29 -7.29 12.86
N HIS A 5 5.29 -6.06 13.37
CA HIS A 5 4.60 -5.73 14.62
C HIS A 5 3.08 -5.87 14.50
N ALA A 6 2.49 -5.50 13.37
CA ALA A 6 1.06 -5.72 13.12
C ALA A 6 0.69 -7.22 13.15
N ALA A 7 1.53 -8.07 12.55
CA ALA A 7 1.34 -9.52 12.59
C ALA A 7 1.46 -10.08 14.01
N GLU A 8 2.47 -9.64 14.76
CA GLU A 8 2.69 -10.02 16.16
C GLU A 8 1.47 -9.68 17.03
N ILE A 9 1.00 -8.43 16.97
CA ILE A 9 -0.14 -7.98 17.78
C ILE A 9 -1.44 -8.70 17.38
N GLY A 10 -1.64 -8.97 16.08
CA GLY A 10 -2.81 -9.73 15.62
C GLY A 10 -2.86 -11.14 16.20
N VAL A 11 -1.73 -11.86 16.20
CA VAL A 11 -1.62 -13.19 16.82
C VAL A 11 -1.85 -13.10 18.32
N MET A 12 -1.24 -12.12 19.00
CA MET A 12 -1.42 -11.95 20.44
C MET A 12 -2.88 -11.66 20.81
N ALA A 13 -3.55 -10.76 20.08
CA ALA A 13 -4.95 -10.42 20.32
C ALA A 13 -5.87 -11.66 20.22
N ALA A 14 -5.68 -12.50 19.20
CA ALA A 14 -6.42 -13.74 19.05
C ALA A 14 -6.16 -14.72 20.21
N MET A 15 -4.90 -14.86 20.62
CA MET A 15 -4.50 -15.75 21.71
C MET A 15 -5.09 -15.34 23.08
N VAL A 16 -5.14 -14.03 23.38
CA VAL A 16 -5.74 -13.57 24.64
C VAL A 16 -7.27 -13.66 24.62
N ALA A 17 -7.90 -13.38 23.46
CA ALA A 17 -9.33 -13.55 23.29
C ALA A 17 -9.76 -15.01 23.49
N ALA A 18 -8.99 -15.97 22.96
CA ALA A 18 -9.22 -17.40 23.18
C ALA A 18 -9.11 -17.82 24.66
N LYS A 19 -8.45 -17.01 25.50
CA LYS A 19 -8.34 -17.20 26.96
C LYS A 19 -9.39 -16.42 27.76
N GLY A 20 -10.37 -15.81 27.10
CA GLY A 20 -11.48 -15.10 27.74
C GLY A 20 -11.24 -13.61 28.00
N VAL A 21 -10.15 -13.02 27.48
CA VAL A 21 -10.00 -11.56 27.49
C VAL A 21 -11.02 -10.94 26.54
N THR A 22 -11.83 -10.01 27.05
CA THR A 22 -12.88 -9.33 26.30
C THR A 22 -12.43 -7.96 25.77
N GLY A 23 -13.09 -7.46 24.73
CA GLY A 23 -12.90 -6.12 24.19
C GLY A 23 -14.23 -5.49 23.77
N ALA A 24 -14.18 -4.24 23.28
CA ALA A 24 -15.35 -3.57 22.72
C ALA A 24 -15.83 -4.33 21.46
N LEU A 25 -17.13 -4.67 21.43
CA LEU A 25 -17.71 -5.40 20.30
C LEU A 25 -17.85 -4.52 19.05
N ASP A 26 -17.95 -3.21 19.26
CA ASP A 26 -18.12 -2.15 18.26
C ASP A 26 -16.83 -1.36 18.03
N VAL A 27 -15.65 -2.01 18.21
CA VAL A 27 -14.34 -1.34 18.14
C VAL A 27 -14.08 -0.65 16.78
N LEU A 28 -14.74 -1.11 15.71
CA LEU A 28 -14.60 -0.51 14.38
C LEU A 28 -15.59 0.63 14.16
N GLU A 29 -16.87 0.38 14.42
CA GLU A 29 -18.03 1.17 13.99
C GLU A 29 -18.71 1.97 15.09
N GLY A 30 -18.35 1.74 16.36
CA GLY A 30 -18.93 2.45 17.50
C GLY A 30 -18.71 3.97 17.42
N PRO A 31 -19.43 4.76 18.24
CA PRO A 31 -19.36 6.23 18.21
C PRO A 31 -17.96 6.80 18.51
N VAL A 32 -17.10 6.00 19.14
CA VAL A 32 -15.68 6.30 19.39
C VAL A 32 -14.75 5.21 18.81
N GLY A 33 -15.24 4.45 17.83
CA GLY A 33 -14.54 3.36 17.17
C GLY A 33 -13.52 3.85 16.13
N MET A 34 -12.81 2.89 15.53
CA MET A 34 -11.73 3.13 14.58
C MET A 34 -12.13 4.02 13.39
N GLY A 35 -13.33 3.83 12.84
CA GLY A 35 -13.81 4.63 11.70
C GLY A 35 -13.95 6.12 12.05
N MET A 36 -14.44 6.43 13.25
CA MET A 36 -14.52 7.80 13.74
C MET A 36 -13.13 8.37 14.02
N ALA A 37 -12.27 7.59 14.67
CA ALA A 37 -10.94 8.03 15.08
C ALA A 37 -10.01 8.34 13.89
N MET A 38 -10.07 7.54 12.82
CA MET A 38 -9.12 7.63 11.70
C MET A 38 -9.60 8.52 10.55
N SER A 39 -10.91 8.59 10.32
CA SER A 39 -11.47 9.28 9.15
C SER A 39 -12.65 10.19 9.47
N GLY A 40 -13.04 10.35 10.74
CA GLY A 40 -14.18 11.17 11.16
C GLY A 40 -15.55 10.57 10.82
N SER A 41 -15.59 9.60 9.91
CA SER A 41 -16.68 8.66 9.65
C SER A 41 -16.16 7.54 8.73
N ALA A 42 -16.87 6.43 8.64
CA ALA A 42 -16.55 5.34 7.72
C ALA A 42 -17.82 4.82 7.05
N ASP A 43 -17.75 4.60 5.73
CA ASP A 43 -18.79 3.92 4.97
C ASP A 43 -18.52 2.42 4.97
N TRP A 44 -19.14 1.71 5.92
CA TRP A 44 -18.94 0.27 6.11
C TRP A 44 -19.48 -0.57 4.96
N THR A 45 -20.39 -0.04 4.14
CA THR A 45 -20.92 -0.78 2.97
C THR A 45 -19.81 -1.10 1.97
N LYS A 46 -18.80 -0.22 1.87
CA LYS A 46 -17.62 -0.46 1.03
C LYS A 46 -16.70 -1.55 1.58
N ALA A 47 -16.59 -1.67 2.90
CA ALA A 47 -15.72 -2.66 3.54
C ALA A 47 -16.25 -4.09 3.33
N THR A 48 -17.57 -4.25 3.24
CA THR A 48 -18.23 -5.56 3.04
C THR A 48 -18.67 -5.83 1.60
N ALA A 49 -18.44 -4.89 0.68
CA ALA A 49 -18.84 -5.05 -0.71
C ALA A 49 -18.12 -6.24 -1.36
N GLY A 50 -18.87 -7.13 -2.00
CA GLY A 50 -18.32 -8.28 -2.72
C GLY A 50 -17.80 -9.41 -1.83
N LEU A 51 -18.10 -9.44 -0.52
CA LEU A 51 -17.76 -10.58 0.33
C LEU A 51 -18.35 -11.89 -0.22
N SER A 52 -17.55 -12.95 -0.20
CA SER A 52 -17.83 -14.28 -0.79
C SER A 52 -17.83 -14.34 -2.32
N GLU A 53 -17.74 -13.20 -3.01
CA GLU A 53 -17.71 -13.12 -4.48
C GLU A 53 -16.34 -12.71 -5.01
N THR A 54 -15.69 -11.74 -4.35
CA THR A 54 -14.40 -11.18 -4.74
C THR A 54 -13.34 -11.50 -3.70
N TYR A 55 -12.23 -12.08 -4.16
CA TYR A 55 -11.07 -12.40 -3.32
C TYR A 55 -9.90 -11.48 -3.67
N ASN A 56 -9.66 -10.45 -2.86
CA ASN A 56 -8.60 -9.47 -3.11
C ASN A 56 -7.19 -10.08 -3.19
N ILE A 57 -6.98 -11.29 -2.67
CA ILE A 57 -5.71 -12.03 -2.82
C ILE A 57 -5.40 -12.37 -4.29
N GLU A 58 -6.42 -12.46 -5.14
CA GLU A 58 -6.28 -12.67 -6.59
C GLU A 58 -5.96 -11.38 -7.34
N ALA A 59 -6.14 -10.23 -6.69
CA ALA A 59 -5.95 -8.88 -7.24
C ALA A 59 -4.77 -8.15 -6.57
N ILE A 60 -3.64 -8.85 -6.38
CA ILE A 60 -2.43 -8.28 -5.78
C ILE A 60 -1.36 -7.93 -6.83
N THR A 61 -0.47 -7.01 -6.48
CA THR A 61 0.69 -6.64 -7.31
C THR A 61 1.94 -7.35 -6.84
N PHE A 62 2.60 -8.07 -7.76
CA PHE A 62 3.99 -8.50 -7.57
C PHE A 62 4.93 -7.37 -7.96
N LYS A 63 5.90 -7.06 -7.09
CA LYS A 63 6.85 -5.99 -7.34
C LYS A 63 7.94 -6.44 -8.31
N ASN A 64 7.95 -5.85 -9.49
CA ASN A 64 9.04 -6.04 -10.46
C ASN A 64 10.33 -5.31 -10.03
N HIS A 65 10.19 -4.26 -9.22
CA HIS A 65 11.30 -3.43 -8.75
C HIS A 65 11.31 -3.34 -7.21
N GLY A 66 12.50 -3.40 -6.63
CA GLY A 66 12.75 -3.37 -5.18
C GLY A 66 12.55 -1.99 -4.52
N CYS A 67 11.59 -1.19 -4.98
CA CYS A 67 11.38 0.19 -4.54
C CYS A 67 9.88 0.51 -4.34
N CYS A 68 9.55 1.80 -4.22
CA CYS A 68 8.18 2.27 -4.06
C CYS A 68 7.40 2.08 -5.37
N GLY A 69 6.18 1.56 -5.30
CA GLY A 69 5.37 1.26 -6.49
C GLY A 69 5.09 2.46 -7.38
N HIS A 70 5.09 3.67 -6.81
CA HIS A 70 4.88 4.91 -7.55
C HIS A 70 5.96 5.19 -8.63
N THR A 71 7.15 4.59 -8.52
CA THR A 71 8.24 4.79 -9.50
C THR A 71 8.23 3.75 -10.62
N PHE A 72 7.40 2.70 -10.55
CA PHE A 72 7.49 1.55 -11.47
C PHE A 72 7.28 1.96 -12.92
N ALA A 73 6.24 2.73 -13.23
CA ALA A 73 5.95 3.16 -14.59
C ALA A 73 7.10 3.97 -15.22
N ALA A 74 7.80 4.79 -14.43
CA ALA A 74 8.94 5.56 -14.90
C ALA A 74 10.15 4.66 -15.19
N ILE A 75 10.43 3.69 -14.31
CA ILE A 75 11.49 2.70 -14.51
C ILE A 75 11.20 1.85 -15.74
N ASP A 76 10.00 1.30 -15.85
CA ASP A 76 9.59 0.45 -16.98
C ASP A 76 9.66 1.23 -18.30
N GLY A 77 9.18 2.48 -18.31
CA GLY A 77 9.25 3.37 -19.47
C GLY A 77 10.68 3.66 -19.92
N LEU A 78 11.59 3.96 -18.98
CA LEU A 78 13.00 4.18 -19.29
C LEU A 78 13.65 2.90 -19.86
N LEU A 79 13.41 1.74 -19.23
CA LEU A 79 13.98 0.48 -19.71
C LEU A 79 13.49 0.10 -21.12
N ALA A 80 12.20 0.34 -21.40
CA ALA A 80 11.64 0.15 -22.73
C ALA A 80 12.24 1.10 -23.77
N LEU A 81 12.45 2.37 -23.41
CA LEU A 81 13.12 3.37 -24.27
C LEU A 81 14.59 2.99 -24.53
N MET A 82 15.34 2.63 -23.49
CA MET A 82 16.73 2.18 -23.63
C MET A 82 16.85 0.97 -24.55
N THR A 83 15.94 0.01 -24.38
CA THR A 83 15.91 -1.19 -25.22
C THR A 83 15.54 -0.86 -26.67
N SER A 84 14.49 -0.08 -26.90
CA SER A 84 14.02 0.23 -28.26
C SER A 84 14.96 1.15 -29.04
N ALA A 85 15.57 2.14 -28.36
CA ALA A 85 16.49 3.09 -28.96
C ALA A 85 17.96 2.63 -28.93
N GLN A 86 18.26 1.48 -28.30
CA GLN A 86 19.62 0.95 -28.15
C GLN A 86 20.58 1.94 -27.47
N ILE A 87 20.07 2.73 -26.52
CA ILE A 87 20.87 3.67 -25.73
C ILE A 87 21.28 3.05 -24.40
N THR A 88 22.51 3.34 -23.99
CA THR A 88 23.04 2.94 -22.69
C THR A 88 22.86 4.06 -21.67
N ALA A 89 22.96 3.74 -20.38
CA ALA A 89 22.81 4.74 -19.32
C ALA A 89 23.85 5.88 -19.42
N HIS A 90 25.04 5.61 -19.97
CA HIS A 90 26.10 6.59 -20.13
C HIS A 90 25.79 7.66 -21.19
N GLU A 91 24.82 7.41 -22.07
CA GLU A 91 24.40 8.34 -23.13
C GLU A 91 23.28 9.28 -22.66
N VAL A 92 22.72 9.05 -21.46
CA VAL A 92 21.60 9.82 -20.92
C VAL A 92 22.11 11.02 -20.13
N ALA A 93 21.94 12.22 -20.70
CA ALA A 93 22.35 13.47 -20.03
C ALA A 93 21.35 13.93 -18.94
N LYS A 94 20.05 13.68 -19.13
CA LYS A 94 18.98 14.12 -18.22
C LYS A 94 17.74 13.25 -18.40
N ILE A 95 17.00 13.05 -17.31
CA ILE A 95 15.68 12.40 -17.31
C ILE A 95 14.69 13.36 -16.66
N ASP A 96 13.60 13.68 -17.35
CA ASP A 96 12.47 14.43 -16.82
C ASP A 96 11.26 13.50 -16.73
N ILE A 97 10.68 13.34 -15.54
CA ILE A 97 9.56 12.42 -15.29
C ILE A 97 8.29 13.22 -15.00
N ALA A 98 7.32 13.14 -15.91
CA ALA A 98 5.96 13.62 -15.64
C ALA A 98 5.18 12.50 -14.93
N THR A 99 4.63 12.80 -13.75
CA THR A 99 3.89 11.81 -12.94
C THR A 99 2.74 12.46 -12.16
N TYR A 100 1.99 11.65 -11.41
CA TYR A 100 0.85 12.08 -10.60
C TYR A 100 1.28 12.49 -9.19
N GLY A 101 0.48 13.36 -8.55
CA GLY A 101 0.81 14.00 -7.27
C GLY A 101 1.36 13.07 -6.17
N PRO A 102 0.70 11.94 -5.85
CA PRO A 102 1.21 10.95 -4.90
C PRO A 102 2.62 10.43 -5.21
N ALA A 103 2.98 10.24 -6.48
CA ALA A 103 4.34 9.81 -6.82
C ALA A 103 5.36 10.89 -6.45
N VAL A 104 5.04 12.16 -6.71
CA VAL A 104 5.88 13.30 -6.30
C VAL A 104 5.98 13.36 -4.78
N SER A 105 4.85 13.40 -4.07
CA SER A 105 4.84 13.61 -2.62
C SER A 105 5.53 12.50 -1.82
N VAL A 106 5.52 11.27 -2.34
CA VAL A 106 6.09 10.10 -1.64
C VAL A 106 7.52 9.80 -2.07
N THR A 107 7.85 10.00 -3.35
CA THR A 107 9.09 9.45 -3.94
C THR A 107 10.03 10.48 -4.55
N ASP A 108 9.65 11.75 -4.63
CA ASP A 108 10.54 12.82 -5.12
C ASP A 108 11.58 13.20 -4.06
N ARG A 109 12.65 12.39 -4.00
CA ARG A 109 13.79 12.55 -3.09
C ARG A 109 15.07 12.64 -3.91
N PRO A 110 15.44 13.84 -4.38
CA PRO A 110 16.65 14.02 -5.20
C PRO A 110 17.94 13.78 -4.40
N ASP A 111 17.89 13.83 -3.07
CA ASP A 111 18.98 13.52 -2.14
C ASP A 111 18.49 12.52 -1.06
N PRO A 112 18.39 11.21 -1.42
CA PRO A 112 17.70 10.19 -0.63
C PRO A 112 18.48 9.60 0.54
#